data_AF-A0AA36J8U4-F1
#
_entry.id   AF-A0AA36J8U4-F1
#
_cell.length_a   1.000
_cell.length_b   1.000
_cell.length_c   1.000
_cell.angle_alpha   90.00
_cell.angle_beta   90.00
_cell.angle_gamma   90.00
#
_symmetry.space_group_name_H-M   'P 1'
#
loop_
_entity.id
_entity.type
_entity.pdbx_description
1 polymer ?
#
loop_
_entity_poly.entity_id
_entity_poly.type
_entity_poly.pdbx_seq_one_letter_code
_entity_poly.pdbx_strand_id
1 'polypeptide(L)'
;MAPNVMTGYAPPPETPPPKKGGIDYSKFDKIEDSDDEKPEKPSEKPPAAEEKPHCHNCHKDIQKPLRCGVCKKVSYCSAACQKDDWSFHKRNCKKPEEKAKAAPKKPAKSPENEKEKEKRQKEEKVMDDEDVGTWYRHREWKPTAEPKKDFAPTRLEAEASASSKPAAAGSAWNAAGTWEEKDVTDFAKNGLAEALRSFQDVEAAGGVLCIKDVEKVEGEASKPVIRGKMRHIFDLNFKVQFEFKWMDSSGQKQAQGNISISDFTNDTFAEGVLAEPAVDLSFREARLEPSRRQAVQAALGTSWPPAEKTLMAQVAEKMKSWSQDFEKAT
;
A
#
# COMPACT_ATOMS: atom_id res chain seq x y z
N MET A 1 78.72 49.07 -34.27
CA MET A 1 79.84 49.15 -33.32
C MET A 1 79.63 48.06 -32.27
N ALA A 2 80.41 46.98 -32.32
CA ALA A 2 80.46 45.98 -31.25
C ALA A 2 81.22 46.59 -30.04
N PRO A 3 81.04 46.13 -28.78
CA PRO A 3 81.52 44.80 -28.32
C PRO A 3 80.61 44.14 -27.26
N ASN A 4 80.39 42.83 -27.18
CA ASN A 4 81.26 41.71 -26.77
C ASN A 4 82.15 41.96 -25.52
N VAL A 5 81.75 41.49 -24.34
CA VAL A 5 82.72 40.96 -23.35
C VAL A 5 82.09 39.81 -22.55
N MET A 6 82.71 38.64 -22.70
CA MET A 6 82.53 37.41 -21.93
C MET A 6 83.20 37.54 -20.56
N THR A 7 82.57 37.06 -19.49
CA THR A 7 83.19 36.39 -18.34
C THR A 7 82.08 35.55 -17.69
N GLY A 8 82.23 34.29 -17.31
CA GLY A 8 83.41 33.52 -16.98
C GLY A 8 83.11 32.79 -15.66
N TYR A 9 82.68 31.53 -15.78
CA TYR A 9 82.89 30.38 -14.87
C TYR A 9 83.20 30.63 -13.39
N ALA A 10 82.44 30.02 -12.47
CA ALA A 10 82.75 28.68 -11.91
C ALA A 10 81.93 28.38 -10.63
N PRO A 11 81.46 27.13 -10.43
CA PRO A 11 80.74 26.65 -9.23
C PRO A 11 81.72 26.15 -8.15
N PRO A 12 81.32 26.08 -6.86
CA PRO A 12 81.08 24.77 -6.23
C PRO A 12 80.13 24.90 -4.99
N PRO A 13 80.04 23.94 -4.04
CA PRO A 13 80.03 22.48 -4.11
C PRO A 13 78.73 21.87 -3.52
N GLU A 14 78.45 20.63 -3.90
CA GLU A 14 77.37 19.81 -3.34
C GLU A 14 77.58 19.50 -1.85
N THR A 15 76.51 19.57 -1.06
CA THR A 15 76.42 18.94 0.27
C THR A 15 75.10 18.16 0.43
N PRO A 16 75.11 17.05 1.18
CA PRO A 16 74.18 15.92 1.04
C PRO A 16 72.82 16.16 1.71
N PRO A 17 71.77 15.37 1.36
CA PRO A 17 70.40 15.67 1.74
C PRO A 17 70.05 15.13 3.15
N PRO A 18 69.46 15.95 4.04
CA PRO A 18 68.78 15.44 5.22
C PRO A 18 67.26 15.35 5.00
N LYS A 19 66.82 14.08 4.92
CA LYS A 19 65.61 13.44 5.49
C LYS A 19 64.33 14.28 5.65
N LYS A 20 63.28 13.78 4.98
CA LYS A 20 61.84 14.11 5.12
C LYS A 20 61.42 14.42 6.56
N GLY A 21 61.27 15.70 6.87
CA GLY A 21 60.42 16.22 7.94
C GLY A 21 59.04 16.58 7.37
N GLY A 22 57.98 16.28 8.11
CA GLY A 22 56.58 16.49 7.68
C GLY A 22 56.26 17.95 7.34
N ILE A 23 55.28 18.13 6.46
CA ILE A 23 54.83 19.45 6.00
C ILE A 23 54.05 20.12 7.14
N ASP A 24 54.49 21.32 7.52
CA ASP A 24 53.86 22.18 8.53
C ASP A 24 52.69 22.95 7.90
N TYR A 25 51.48 22.72 8.42
CA TYR A 25 50.24 23.30 7.92
C TYR A 25 49.90 24.67 8.53
N SER A 26 50.79 25.24 9.35
CA SER A 26 50.62 26.58 9.93
C SER A 26 50.66 27.73 8.90
N LYS A 27 50.84 27.41 7.61
CA LYS A 27 50.87 28.37 6.49
C LYS A 27 49.50 28.58 5.82
N PHE A 28 48.48 27.78 6.13
CA PHE A 28 47.14 27.91 5.52
C PHE A 28 46.14 28.69 6.38
N ASP A 29 46.45 29.02 7.64
CA ASP A 29 45.55 29.79 8.53
C ASP A 29 45.59 31.32 8.30
N LYS A 30 46.24 31.80 7.23
CA LYS A 30 46.36 33.25 6.94
C LYS A 30 45.85 33.68 5.57
N ILE A 31 44.97 32.89 4.95
CA ILE A 31 44.24 33.33 3.75
C ILE A 31 42.86 33.78 4.23
N GLU A 32 42.77 35.05 4.62
CA GLU A 32 41.50 35.72 4.88
C GLU A 32 40.82 36.12 3.57
N ASP A 33 39.53 35.83 3.55
CA ASP A 33 38.53 36.02 2.50
C ASP A 33 38.16 37.51 2.40
N SER A 34 38.31 38.11 1.23
CA SER A 34 37.97 39.52 0.99
C SER A 34 37.69 39.77 -0.49
N ASP A 35 36.44 39.56 -0.91
CA ASP A 35 35.80 40.48 -1.86
C ASP A 35 34.29 40.57 -1.61
N ASP A 36 33.90 41.79 -1.25
CA ASP A 36 32.57 42.40 -1.06
C ASP A 36 31.77 42.33 -2.39
N GLU A 37 30.46 42.12 -2.50
CA GLU A 37 29.33 42.89 -1.95
C GLU A 37 28.02 42.06 -1.92
N LYS A 38 27.13 42.43 -1.00
CA LYS A 38 25.79 41.88 -0.69
C LYS A 38 24.69 42.69 -1.42
N PRO A 39 23.52 42.12 -1.78
CA PRO A 39 22.36 42.29 -0.90
C PRO A 39 21.43 41.07 -0.77
N GLU A 40 21.01 40.84 0.49
CA GLU A 40 19.77 40.26 1.06
C GLU A 40 19.05 39.02 0.41
N LYS A 41 18.70 38.07 1.29
CA LYS A 41 18.08 36.74 1.08
C LYS A 41 16.62 36.81 0.56
N PRO A 42 16.06 35.71 -0.01
CA PRO A 42 15.32 34.76 0.85
C PRO A 42 15.41 33.26 0.44
N SER A 43 15.26 32.40 1.46
CA SER A 43 14.57 31.08 1.48
C SER A 43 14.84 29.99 0.43
N GLU A 44 15.12 28.80 0.98
CA GLU A 44 14.59 27.48 0.57
C GLU A 44 15.10 26.80 -0.72
N LYS A 45 15.51 25.55 -0.54
CA LYS A 45 15.90 24.61 -1.59
C LYS A 45 14.71 24.34 -2.54
N PRO A 46 14.88 24.41 -3.87
CA PRO A 46 13.87 23.86 -4.77
C PRO A 46 13.88 22.31 -4.72
N PRO A 47 12.70 21.68 -4.72
CA PRO A 47 12.55 20.23 -4.82
C PRO A 47 12.89 19.73 -6.24
N ALA A 48 13.32 18.47 -6.32
CA ALA A 48 13.60 17.76 -7.56
C ALA A 48 12.43 17.88 -8.55
N ALA A 49 12.70 18.46 -9.72
CA ALA A 49 11.74 18.53 -10.82
C ALA A 49 11.38 17.11 -11.29
N GLU A 50 10.08 16.84 -11.42
CA GLU A 50 9.52 15.58 -11.93
C GLU A 50 9.98 15.33 -13.38
N GLU A 51 10.87 14.35 -13.59
CA GLU A 51 11.23 13.88 -14.93
C GLU A 51 10.06 13.08 -15.53
N LYS A 52 9.41 13.64 -16.56
CA LYS A 52 8.32 12.97 -17.28
C LYS A 52 8.83 11.72 -18.01
N PRO A 53 8.08 10.60 -18.02
CA PRO A 53 8.51 9.39 -18.70
C PRO A 53 8.42 9.57 -20.21
N HIS A 54 9.53 9.35 -20.93
CA HIS A 54 9.60 9.41 -22.38
C HIS A 54 9.56 8.01 -23.03
N CYS A 55 9.21 7.96 -24.31
CA CYS A 55 9.20 6.72 -25.10
C CYS A 55 10.60 6.33 -25.55
N HIS A 56 11.00 5.08 -25.34
CA HIS A 56 12.33 4.60 -25.76
C HIS A 56 12.51 4.53 -27.29
N ASN A 57 11.42 4.38 -28.04
CA ASN A 57 11.47 4.26 -29.50
C ASN A 57 11.29 5.61 -30.22
N CYS A 58 10.26 6.39 -29.84
CA CYS A 58 9.92 7.63 -30.54
C CYS A 58 10.33 8.92 -29.79
N HIS A 59 10.94 8.80 -28.60
CA HIS A 59 11.44 9.90 -27.77
C HIS A 59 10.43 10.99 -27.38
N LYS A 60 9.13 10.74 -27.56
CA LYS A 60 8.06 11.65 -27.13
C LYS A 60 7.76 11.46 -25.64
N ASP A 61 7.39 12.56 -24.97
CA ASP A 61 6.87 12.54 -23.61
C ASP A 61 5.54 11.78 -23.54
N ILE A 62 5.37 10.95 -22.49
CA ILE A 62 4.21 10.08 -22.34
C ILE A 62 3.51 10.39 -21.01
N GLN A 63 2.20 10.54 -21.04
CA GLN A 63 1.37 10.65 -19.82
C GLN A 63 1.07 9.28 -19.18
N LYS A 64 0.92 8.22 -19.99
CA LYS A 64 0.67 6.84 -19.56
C LYS A 64 1.71 5.88 -20.14
N PRO A 65 2.84 5.62 -19.44
CA PRO A 65 3.92 4.80 -19.97
C PRO A 65 3.58 3.31 -19.95
N LEU A 66 3.63 2.64 -21.10
CA LEU A 66 3.57 1.18 -21.20
C LEU A 66 4.98 0.61 -20.99
N ARG A 67 5.21 -0.14 -19.91
CA ARG A 67 6.53 -0.76 -19.65
C ARG A 67 6.64 -2.14 -20.26
N CYS A 68 7.85 -2.51 -20.70
CA CYS A 68 8.11 -3.88 -21.17
C CYS A 68 7.80 -4.91 -20.07
N GLY A 69 6.95 -5.90 -20.35
CA GLY A 69 6.52 -6.90 -19.35
C GLY A 69 7.64 -7.79 -18.81
N VAL A 70 8.70 -8.00 -19.60
CA VAL A 70 9.84 -8.87 -19.21
C VAL A 70 10.83 -8.11 -18.35
N CYS A 71 11.39 -7.00 -18.86
CA CYS A 71 12.47 -6.29 -18.17
C CYS A 71 11.98 -5.16 -17.24
N LYS A 72 10.76 -4.62 -17.49
CA LYS A 72 10.17 -3.46 -16.79
C LYS A 72 11.02 -2.17 -16.78
N LYS A 73 12.14 -2.12 -17.52
CA LYS A 73 13.11 -1.00 -17.54
C LYS A 73 12.79 0.10 -18.56
N VAL A 74 12.21 -0.27 -19.70
CA VAL A 74 11.91 0.67 -20.79
C VAL A 74 10.42 0.97 -20.86
N SER A 75 10.08 2.20 -21.24
CA SER A 75 8.72 2.72 -21.40
C SER A 75 8.41 3.07 -22.86
N TYR A 76 7.17 2.81 -23.27
CA TYR A 76 6.66 3.08 -24.61
C TYR A 76 5.34 3.84 -24.55
N CYS A 77 5.06 4.65 -25.58
CA CYS A 77 3.77 5.33 -25.71
C CYS A 77 2.66 4.41 -26.21
N SER A 78 2.99 3.32 -26.90
CA SER A 78 2.03 2.37 -27.48
C SER A 78 2.66 0.99 -27.72
N ALA A 79 1.81 -0.01 -27.91
CA ALA A 79 2.23 -1.36 -28.30
C ALA A 79 2.91 -1.41 -29.68
N ALA A 80 2.61 -0.45 -30.58
CA ALA A 80 3.32 -0.31 -31.86
C ALA A 80 4.79 0.06 -31.62
N CYS A 81 5.04 1.08 -30.79
CA CYS A 81 6.41 1.48 -30.45
C CYS A 81 7.20 0.40 -29.73
N GLN A 82 6.55 -0.47 -28.95
CA GLN A 82 7.19 -1.64 -28.32
C GLN A 82 7.61 -2.71 -29.34
N LYS A 83 6.78 -2.96 -30.37
CA LYS A 83 7.06 -3.98 -31.39
C LYS A 83 8.19 -3.57 -32.32
N ASP A 84 8.25 -2.31 -32.71
CA ASP A 84 9.30 -1.79 -33.59
C ASP A 84 10.67 -1.82 -32.88
N ASP A 85 10.70 -1.43 -31.60
CA ASP A 85 11.91 -1.48 -30.77
C ASP A 85 12.33 -2.91 -30.37
N TRP A 86 11.46 -3.91 -30.53
CA TRP A 86 11.76 -5.29 -30.14
C TRP A 86 13.01 -5.86 -30.82
N SER A 87 13.30 -5.44 -32.05
CA SER A 87 14.48 -5.86 -32.81
C SER A 87 15.82 -5.48 -32.13
N PHE A 88 15.82 -4.39 -31.37
CA PHE A 88 16.96 -3.88 -30.59
C PHE A 88 16.83 -4.28 -29.12
N HIS A 89 15.67 -4.03 -28.52
CA HIS A 89 15.39 -4.27 -27.12
C HIS A 89 15.58 -5.73 -26.70
N LYS A 90 15.23 -6.71 -27.55
CA LYS A 90 15.34 -8.15 -27.21
C LYS A 90 16.74 -8.59 -26.79
N ARG A 91 17.79 -7.91 -27.26
CA ARG A 91 19.19 -8.21 -26.91
C ARG A 91 19.51 -7.79 -25.47
N ASN A 92 18.84 -6.76 -24.98
CA ASN A 92 19.08 -6.14 -23.68
C ASN A 92 17.94 -6.40 -22.68
N CYS A 93 16.86 -7.04 -23.14
CA CYS A 93 15.68 -7.39 -22.35
C CYS A 93 15.99 -8.55 -21.40
N LYS A 94 16.34 -8.22 -20.15
CA LYS A 94 16.58 -9.20 -19.07
C LYS A 94 15.56 -9.00 -17.96
N LYS A 95 14.96 -10.08 -17.49
CA LYS A 95 14.04 -10.07 -16.34
C LYS A 95 14.80 -9.47 -15.14
N PRO A 96 14.26 -8.46 -14.45
CA PRO A 96 14.89 -7.95 -13.25
C PRO A 96 14.83 -9.05 -12.19
N GLU A 97 16.00 -9.44 -11.67
CA GLU A 97 16.07 -10.23 -10.46
C GLU A 97 15.42 -9.42 -9.34
N GLU A 98 14.48 -10.04 -8.63
CA GLU A 98 13.77 -9.42 -7.52
C GLU A 98 14.78 -9.12 -6.41
N LYS A 99 15.17 -7.85 -6.27
CA LYS A 99 15.93 -7.41 -5.09
C LYS A 99 15.00 -7.47 -3.88
N ALA A 100 15.09 -8.57 -3.14
CA ALA A 100 14.48 -8.75 -1.84
C ALA A 100 14.86 -7.59 -0.90
N LYS A 101 13.85 -6.95 -0.29
CA LYS A 101 14.03 -6.09 0.90
C LYS A 101 14.40 -6.99 2.09
N ALA A 102 15.22 -6.45 2.99
CA ALA A 102 16.03 -7.18 3.96
C ALA A 102 15.29 -7.81 5.16
N ALA A 103 15.64 -9.08 5.46
CA ALA A 103 15.89 -9.68 6.79
C ALA A 103 16.72 -10.99 6.58
N PRO A 104 17.50 -11.50 7.57
CA PRO A 104 18.92 -11.83 7.34
C PRO A 104 19.28 -13.29 6.99
N LYS A 105 20.24 -13.38 6.05
CA LYS A 105 21.35 -14.35 5.84
C LYS A 105 21.14 -15.86 6.10
N LYS A 106 21.23 -16.63 5.00
CA LYS A 106 22.37 -17.55 4.75
C LYS A 106 22.62 -17.69 3.23
N PRO A 107 23.89 -17.75 2.77
CA PRO A 107 24.25 -17.59 1.37
C PRO A 107 24.30 -18.93 0.63
N ALA A 108 24.02 -18.84 -0.68
CA ALA A 108 24.20 -19.88 -1.67
C ALA A 108 25.66 -20.35 -1.80
N LYS A 109 25.83 -21.54 -2.38
CA LYS A 109 26.88 -21.84 -3.38
C LYS A 109 26.57 -23.16 -4.10
N SER A 110 26.28 -23.09 -5.39
CA SER A 110 26.92 -23.99 -6.38
C SER A 110 28.44 -23.67 -6.38
N PRO A 111 29.40 -24.50 -6.86
CA PRO A 111 29.31 -25.65 -7.78
C PRO A 111 30.34 -26.80 -7.48
N GLU A 112 29.94 -28.06 -7.28
CA GLU A 112 30.97 -29.12 -7.08
C GLU A 112 30.50 -30.54 -7.47
N ASN A 113 29.94 -30.70 -8.67
CA ASN A 113 29.48 -32.01 -9.17
C ASN A 113 30.59 -32.90 -9.78
N GLU A 114 31.85 -32.76 -9.35
CA GLU A 114 32.95 -33.63 -9.81
C GLU A 114 33.87 -34.17 -8.71
N LYS A 115 33.69 -33.78 -7.44
CA LYS A 115 34.49 -34.28 -6.30
C LYS A 115 33.80 -35.32 -5.43
N GLU A 116 32.51 -35.57 -5.66
CA GLU A 116 31.68 -36.47 -4.86
C GLU A 116 32.00 -37.96 -5.11
N LYS A 117 32.66 -38.29 -6.23
CA LYS A 117 33.01 -39.68 -6.56
C LYS A 117 34.30 -40.18 -5.90
N GLU A 118 35.19 -39.30 -5.47
CA GLU A 118 36.49 -39.69 -4.89
C GLU A 118 36.48 -39.73 -3.35
N LYS A 119 35.63 -38.92 -2.71
CA LYS A 119 35.52 -38.91 -1.23
C LYS A 119 34.80 -40.15 -0.69
N ARG A 120 33.85 -40.72 -1.43
CA ARG A 120 33.07 -41.90 -1.02
C ARG A 120 33.88 -43.20 -0.99
N GLN A 121 35.08 -43.23 -1.58
CA GLN A 121 35.98 -44.39 -1.57
C GLN A 121 37.04 -44.33 -0.45
N LYS A 122 37.09 -43.25 0.35
CA LYS A 122 38.10 -43.09 1.41
C LYS A 122 37.55 -43.22 2.85
N GLU A 123 36.24 -43.29 3.03
CA GLU A 123 35.61 -43.42 4.36
C GLU A 123 35.27 -44.87 4.77
N GLU A 124 35.58 -45.87 3.94
CA GLU A 124 35.41 -47.30 4.28
C GLU A 124 36.68 -47.94 4.87
N LYS A 125 37.59 -47.18 5.48
CA LYS A 125 38.81 -47.76 6.08
C LYS A 125 39.17 -47.18 7.45
N VAL A 126 38.70 -47.91 8.48
CA VAL A 126 39.45 -48.35 9.68
C VAL A 126 39.81 -47.32 10.77
N MET A 127 39.23 -47.57 11.96
CA MET A 127 39.73 -47.41 13.36
C MET A 127 40.17 -46.00 13.84
N ASP A 128 40.06 -45.60 15.11
CA ASP A 128 40.07 -46.32 16.40
C ASP A 128 39.33 -45.50 17.48
N ASP A 129 38.95 -46.15 18.57
CA ASP A 129 37.99 -45.77 19.62
C ASP A 129 38.45 -44.71 20.66
N GLU A 130 39.39 -43.79 20.38
CA GLU A 130 40.05 -43.02 21.46
C GLU A 130 40.10 -41.48 21.37
N ASP A 131 39.42 -40.79 20.44
CA ASP A 131 39.51 -39.30 20.40
C ASP A 131 38.21 -38.56 20.03
N VAL A 132 37.06 -39.02 20.53
CA VAL A 132 35.85 -38.18 20.58
C VAL A 132 35.93 -37.30 21.82
N GLY A 133 36.54 -36.14 21.62
CA GLY A 133 36.64 -35.06 22.57
C GLY A 133 35.33 -34.76 23.31
N THR A 134 35.52 -34.40 24.57
CA THR A 134 34.55 -34.13 25.64
C THR A 134 33.67 -32.90 25.39
N TRP A 135 32.99 -32.79 24.24
CA TRP A 135 32.16 -31.62 23.90
C TRP A 135 30.67 -31.94 23.63
N TYR A 136 30.25 -33.20 23.80
CA TYR A 136 28.85 -33.62 23.69
C TYR A 136 28.32 -34.30 24.97
N ARG A 137 28.61 -33.71 26.14
CA ARG A 137 27.96 -34.04 27.44
C ARG A 137 27.16 -32.85 27.97
N HIS A 138 26.31 -32.26 27.12
CA HIS A 138 25.33 -31.30 27.61
C HIS A 138 24.15 -32.04 28.27
N ARG A 139 24.20 -32.07 29.61
CA ARG A 139 23.06 -32.16 30.51
C ARG A 139 22.17 -33.39 30.26
N GLU A 140 22.61 -34.50 30.83
CA GLU A 140 21.83 -35.74 30.99
C GLU A 140 20.41 -35.41 31.44
N TRP A 141 19.47 -35.40 30.49
CA TRP A 141 18.07 -35.56 30.79
C TRP A 141 17.94 -36.96 31.39
N LYS A 142 17.86 -37.04 32.72
CA LYS A 142 17.44 -38.26 33.40
C LYS A 142 15.92 -38.26 33.34
N PRO A 143 15.27 -39.13 32.52
CA PRO A 143 13.85 -39.34 32.70
C PRO A 143 13.69 -39.86 34.14
N THR A 144 13.11 -39.04 35.02
CA THR A 144 12.60 -39.52 36.30
C THR A 144 11.77 -40.76 35.99
N ALA A 145 12.02 -41.84 36.72
CA ALA A 145 11.47 -43.18 36.53
C ALA A 145 9.95 -43.25 36.81
N GLU A 146 9.18 -42.28 36.31
CA GLU A 146 7.74 -42.37 36.21
C GLU A 146 7.41 -43.01 34.85
N PRO A 147 6.68 -44.14 34.84
CA PRO A 147 6.29 -44.76 33.58
C PRO A 147 5.47 -43.75 32.77
N LYS A 148 5.78 -43.63 31.46
CA LYS A 148 4.97 -42.86 30.51
C LYS A 148 3.51 -43.30 30.67
N LYS A 149 2.68 -42.42 31.22
CA LYS A 149 1.24 -42.64 31.27
C LYS A 149 0.71 -42.45 29.86
N ASP A 150 0.34 -43.54 29.21
CA ASP A 150 -0.41 -43.49 27.97
C ASP A 150 -1.80 -42.93 28.28
N PHE A 151 -2.04 -41.69 27.86
CA PHE A 151 -3.34 -41.03 27.96
C PHE A 151 -4.25 -41.57 26.85
N ALA A 152 -4.93 -42.67 27.13
CA ALA A 152 -6.03 -43.15 26.29
C ALA A 152 -7.27 -42.26 26.52
N PRO A 153 -7.93 -41.74 25.47
CA PRO A 153 -9.12 -40.92 25.63
C PRO A 153 -10.27 -41.74 26.23
N THR A 154 -10.85 -41.25 27.32
CA THR A 154 -12.02 -41.87 27.96
C THR A 154 -13.23 -41.71 27.06
N ARG A 155 -13.86 -42.83 26.66
CA ARG A 155 -15.12 -42.84 25.92
C ARG A 155 -16.22 -42.30 26.83
N LEU A 156 -16.80 -41.16 26.46
CA LEU A 156 -17.97 -40.60 27.13
C LEU A 156 -19.20 -41.43 26.77
N GLU A 157 -19.85 -42.02 27.77
CA GLU A 157 -21.20 -42.56 27.61
C GLU A 157 -22.18 -41.38 27.56
N ALA A 158 -23.04 -41.41 26.53
CA ALA A 158 -24.05 -40.42 26.31
C ALA A 158 -25.20 -40.65 27.29
N GLU A 159 -25.29 -39.85 28.34
CA GLU A 159 -26.54 -39.42 29.00
C GLU A 159 -26.22 -38.60 30.26
N ALA A 160 -26.31 -37.26 30.17
CA ALA A 160 -26.90 -36.39 31.21
C ALA A 160 -26.79 -34.90 30.85
N SER A 161 -27.93 -34.40 30.36
CA SER A 161 -28.57 -33.14 30.77
C SER A 161 -27.87 -31.79 30.54
N ALA A 162 -28.53 -31.03 29.67
CA ALA A 162 -28.44 -29.59 29.53
C ALA A 162 -28.47 -28.84 30.87
N SER A 163 -27.54 -27.90 31.01
CA SER A 163 -27.76 -26.70 31.81
C SER A 163 -27.22 -25.52 31.03
N SER A 164 -28.15 -24.71 30.54
CA SER A 164 -27.94 -23.52 29.73
C SER A 164 -27.41 -22.37 30.59
N LYS A 165 -26.22 -21.87 30.24
CA LYS A 165 -25.75 -20.52 30.54
C LYS A 165 -25.48 -19.81 29.22
N PRO A 166 -25.69 -18.48 29.16
CA PRO A 166 -25.88 -17.79 27.89
C PRO A 166 -24.63 -17.89 27.04
N ALA A 167 -24.85 -18.12 25.75
CA ALA A 167 -23.83 -18.13 24.72
C ALA A 167 -23.06 -16.80 24.75
N ALA A 168 -21.92 -16.79 25.42
CA ALA A 168 -20.84 -15.90 25.05
C ALA A 168 -20.55 -16.20 23.58
N ALA A 169 -20.48 -15.16 22.74
CA ALA A 169 -20.32 -15.22 21.29
C ALA A 169 -18.97 -15.83 20.87
N GLY A 170 -18.78 -17.12 21.12
CA GLY A 170 -17.59 -17.90 20.81
C GLY A 170 -17.84 -19.38 21.04
N SER A 171 -17.61 -20.18 20.00
CA SER A 171 -17.74 -21.64 20.05
C SER A 171 -16.78 -22.22 21.09
N ALA A 172 -17.26 -23.14 21.94
CA ALA A 172 -16.52 -23.74 23.06
C ALA A 172 -15.24 -24.53 22.67
N TRP A 173 -14.86 -24.55 21.40
CA TRP A 173 -13.66 -25.21 20.87
C TRP A 173 -12.42 -24.29 20.79
N ASN A 174 -12.58 -22.97 21.01
CA ASN A 174 -11.55 -21.97 20.73
C ASN A 174 -10.82 -21.44 21.98
N ALA A 175 -10.32 -22.33 22.83
CA ALA A 175 -9.55 -21.95 24.03
C ALA A 175 -8.10 -21.49 23.73
N ALA A 176 -7.64 -21.59 22.47
CA ALA A 176 -6.22 -21.45 22.10
C ALA A 176 -5.93 -20.27 21.15
N GLY A 177 -6.60 -19.11 21.34
CA GLY A 177 -6.16 -17.84 20.75
C GLY A 177 -6.13 -17.76 19.21
N THR A 178 -6.82 -18.65 18.51
CA THR A 178 -7.03 -18.58 17.07
C THR A 178 -7.99 -17.45 16.74
N TRP A 179 -7.61 -16.58 15.79
CA TRP A 179 -8.48 -15.56 15.20
C TRP A 179 -9.76 -16.22 14.67
N GLU A 180 -10.92 -15.86 15.23
CA GLU A 180 -12.22 -16.21 14.66
C GLU A 180 -12.69 -14.99 13.86
N GLU A 181 -12.46 -15.05 12.54
CA GLU A 181 -13.00 -14.08 11.60
C GLU A 181 -14.36 -14.59 11.13
N LYS A 182 -15.42 -13.85 11.48
CA LYS A 182 -16.76 -14.11 10.98
C LYS A 182 -16.99 -13.22 9.78
N ASP A 183 -17.01 -13.82 8.59
CA ASP A 183 -17.45 -13.15 7.39
C ASP A 183 -18.94 -12.83 7.53
N VAL A 184 -19.28 -11.54 7.42
CA VAL A 184 -20.64 -11.02 7.50
C VAL A 184 -20.96 -10.15 6.29
N THR A 185 -20.25 -10.37 5.18
CA THR A 185 -20.37 -9.58 3.96
C THR A 185 -21.81 -9.54 3.44
N ASP A 186 -22.51 -10.67 3.40
CA ASP A 186 -23.90 -10.72 2.93
C ASP A 186 -24.87 -9.99 3.86
N PHE A 187 -24.66 -10.10 5.17
CA PHE A 187 -25.45 -9.36 6.16
C PHE A 187 -25.24 -7.85 6.00
N ALA A 188 -23.99 -7.43 5.79
CA ALA A 188 -23.66 -6.02 5.59
C ALA A 188 -24.27 -5.47 4.30
N LYS A 189 -24.16 -6.20 3.17
CA LYS A 189 -24.74 -5.82 1.88
C LYS A 189 -26.26 -5.66 1.95
N ASN A 190 -26.94 -6.66 2.52
CA ASN A 190 -28.39 -6.64 2.64
C ASN A 190 -28.87 -5.55 3.62
N GLY A 191 -28.20 -5.40 4.76
CA GLY A 191 -28.53 -4.37 5.75
C GLY A 191 -28.32 -2.96 5.19
N LEU A 192 -27.24 -2.73 4.44
CA LEU A 192 -26.98 -1.43 3.83
C LEU A 192 -28.01 -1.13 2.72
N ALA A 193 -28.30 -2.12 1.86
CA ALA A 193 -29.32 -1.98 0.84
C ALA A 193 -30.69 -1.65 1.44
N GLU A 194 -31.06 -2.27 2.58
CA GLU A 194 -32.30 -1.98 3.29
C GLU A 194 -32.33 -0.60 3.93
N ALA A 195 -31.24 -0.18 4.58
CA ALA A 195 -31.11 1.16 5.16
C ALA A 195 -31.28 2.27 4.11
N LEU A 196 -30.83 2.01 2.87
CA LEU A 196 -30.90 2.92 1.73
C LEU A 196 -32.20 2.79 0.91
N ARG A 197 -33.29 2.19 1.43
CA ARG A 197 -34.60 2.17 0.72
C ARG A 197 -35.49 3.35 1.03
N SER A 198 -35.27 4.03 2.16
CA SER A 198 -36.21 5.03 2.68
C SER A 198 -35.53 6.39 2.78
N PHE A 199 -35.84 7.26 1.83
CA PHE A 199 -35.37 8.65 1.78
C PHE A 199 -36.52 9.64 1.75
N GLN A 200 -36.28 10.84 2.24
CA GLN A 200 -37.22 11.95 2.10
C GLN A 200 -36.99 12.66 0.78
N ASP A 201 -38.09 13.04 0.15
CA ASP A 201 -38.09 13.82 -1.08
C ASP A 201 -37.44 15.19 -0.86
N VAL A 202 -36.55 15.59 -1.75
CA VAL A 202 -35.87 16.90 -1.70
C VAL A 202 -36.45 17.80 -2.79
N GLU A 203 -37.01 18.94 -2.39
CA GLU A 203 -37.52 19.93 -3.34
C GLU A 203 -36.38 20.78 -3.90
N ALA A 204 -36.28 20.85 -5.22
CA ALA A 204 -35.27 21.64 -5.92
C ALA A 204 -35.82 22.19 -7.23
N ALA A 205 -35.62 23.49 -7.49
CA ALA A 205 -35.90 24.14 -8.77
C ALA A 205 -37.31 23.86 -9.36
N GLY A 206 -38.33 23.87 -8.49
CA GLY A 206 -39.74 23.61 -8.87
C GLY A 206 -40.03 22.15 -9.22
N GLY A 207 -39.18 21.22 -8.79
CA GLY A 207 -39.37 19.79 -8.90
C GLY A 207 -38.98 19.07 -7.61
N VAL A 208 -39.14 17.75 -7.64
CA VAL A 208 -38.90 16.84 -6.52
C VAL A 208 -37.83 15.84 -6.92
N LEU A 209 -36.83 15.69 -6.08
CA LEU A 209 -35.73 14.74 -6.22
C LEU A 209 -35.97 13.56 -5.26
N CYS A 210 -36.04 12.35 -5.82
CA CYS A 210 -36.33 11.12 -5.09
C CYS A 210 -35.23 10.09 -5.37
N ILE A 211 -34.84 9.32 -4.36
CA ILE A 211 -34.03 8.10 -4.60
C ILE A 211 -34.97 6.97 -5.02
N LYS A 212 -34.64 6.31 -6.13
CA LYS A 212 -35.44 5.22 -6.69
C LYS A 212 -35.06 3.87 -6.15
N ASP A 213 -33.78 3.55 -6.23
CA ASP A 213 -33.29 2.21 -5.97
C ASP A 213 -31.79 2.21 -5.71
N VAL A 214 -31.30 1.13 -5.11
CA VAL A 214 -29.89 0.87 -4.88
C VAL A 214 -29.47 -0.25 -5.83
N GLU A 215 -28.75 0.10 -6.89
CA GLU A 215 -28.48 -0.80 -8.01
C GLU A 215 -27.48 -1.91 -7.65
N LYS A 216 -26.52 -1.61 -6.77
CA LYS A 216 -25.46 -2.55 -6.39
C LYS A 216 -24.82 -2.16 -5.07
N VAL A 217 -24.59 -3.14 -4.20
CA VAL A 217 -23.73 -3.02 -3.01
C VAL A 217 -22.66 -4.11 -3.12
N GLU A 218 -21.41 -3.68 -3.23
CA GLU A 218 -20.22 -4.52 -3.32
C GLU A 218 -19.29 -4.25 -2.15
N GLY A 219 -18.29 -5.10 -2.00
CA GLY A 219 -17.31 -5.01 -0.93
C GLY A 219 -17.34 -6.19 0.02
N GLU A 220 -16.63 -6.03 1.13
CA GLU A 220 -16.37 -7.03 2.15
C GLU A 220 -16.68 -6.48 3.54
N ALA A 221 -17.15 -7.36 4.43
CA ALA A 221 -17.36 -7.03 5.83
C ALA A 221 -17.10 -8.23 6.72
N SER A 222 -16.27 -8.04 7.75
CA SER A 222 -15.96 -9.08 8.73
C SER A 222 -16.01 -8.54 10.16
N LYS A 223 -16.30 -9.45 11.10
CA LYS A 223 -16.32 -9.14 12.54
C LYS A 223 -15.31 -9.99 13.29
N PRO A 224 -14.00 -9.65 13.24
CA PRO A 224 -12.99 -10.44 13.92
C PRO A 224 -13.03 -10.21 15.45
N VAL A 225 -12.95 -11.30 16.22
CA VAL A 225 -12.85 -11.25 17.68
C VAL A 225 -11.37 -11.25 18.08
N ILE A 226 -10.84 -10.09 18.48
CA ILE A 226 -9.44 -9.94 18.85
C ILE A 226 -9.35 -9.71 20.36
N ARG A 227 -8.69 -10.63 21.09
CA ARG A 227 -8.51 -10.55 22.56
C ARG A 227 -9.83 -10.37 23.32
N GLY A 228 -10.90 -11.04 22.87
CA GLY A 228 -12.23 -10.95 23.47
C GLY A 228 -13.01 -9.68 23.15
N LYS A 229 -12.45 -8.73 22.40
CA LYS A 229 -13.18 -7.56 21.88
C LYS A 229 -13.49 -7.77 20.40
N MET A 230 -14.77 -7.84 20.07
CA MET A 230 -15.22 -7.85 18.68
C MET A 230 -14.86 -6.53 18.01
N ARG A 231 -14.21 -6.62 16.86
CA ARG A 231 -13.99 -5.51 15.94
C ARG A 231 -14.94 -5.68 14.76
N HIS A 232 -15.27 -4.58 14.11
CA HIS A 232 -16.00 -4.56 12.86
C HIS A 232 -15.08 -3.93 11.82
N ILE A 233 -14.96 -4.56 10.67
CA ILE A 233 -14.18 -4.04 9.54
C ILE A 233 -15.09 -4.22 8.33
N PHE A 234 -15.27 -3.15 7.57
CA PHE A 234 -15.97 -3.21 6.31
C PHE A 234 -15.34 -2.23 5.33
N ASP A 235 -15.39 -2.60 4.06
CA ASP A 235 -15.08 -1.75 2.93
C ASP A 235 -16.15 -2.03 1.89
N LEU A 236 -17.04 -1.06 1.68
CA LEU A 236 -18.22 -1.19 0.85
C LEU A 236 -18.25 -0.12 -0.23
N ASN A 237 -18.79 -0.50 -1.38
CA ASN A 237 -18.96 0.34 -2.55
C ASN A 237 -20.41 0.17 -3.00
N PHE A 238 -21.14 1.26 -3.22
CA PHE A 238 -22.53 1.13 -3.64
C PHE A 238 -22.96 2.24 -4.57
N LYS A 239 -24.04 1.96 -5.31
CA LYS A 239 -24.58 2.87 -6.30
C LYS A 239 -26.07 3.07 -6.08
N VAL A 240 -26.46 4.33 -5.95
CA VAL A 240 -27.83 4.76 -5.70
C VAL A 240 -28.37 5.46 -6.94
N GLN A 241 -29.53 5.06 -7.43
CA GLN A 241 -30.24 5.73 -8.51
C GLN A 241 -31.20 6.78 -7.94
N PHE A 242 -31.20 7.96 -8.52
CA PHE A 242 -32.14 9.02 -8.19
C PHE A 242 -32.92 9.46 -9.42
N GLU A 243 -34.12 9.98 -9.20
CA GLU A 243 -34.99 10.58 -10.19
C GLU A 243 -35.41 11.98 -9.75
N PHE A 244 -35.28 12.93 -10.66
CA PHE A 244 -35.79 14.30 -10.51
C PHE A 244 -37.03 14.47 -11.39
N LYS A 245 -38.19 14.73 -10.77
CA LYS A 245 -39.46 15.00 -11.46
C LYS A 245 -39.79 16.47 -11.34
N TRP A 246 -40.11 17.12 -12.45
CA TRP A 246 -40.54 18.52 -12.44
C TRP A 246 -41.70 18.75 -13.40
N MET A 247 -42.44 19.82 -13.15
CA MET A 247 -43.47 20.30 -14.08
C MET A 247 -42.91 21.43 -14.93
N ASP A 248 -43.21 21.39 -16.22
CA ASP A 248 -42.87 22.41 -17.20
C ASP A 248 -44.12 22.78 -18.01
N SER A 249 -44.05 23.81 -18.85
CA SER A 249 -45.19 24.21 -19.71
C SER A 249 -45.67 23.10 -20.66
N SER A 250 -44.83 22.09 -20.90
CA SER A 250 -45.12 20.93 -21.74
C SER A 250 -45.60 19.69 -20.96
N GLY A 251 -45.85 19.81 -19.65
CA GLY A 251 -46.28 18.71 -18.78
C GLY A 251 -45.20 18.20 -17.82
N GLN A 252 -45.44 17.03 -17.23
CA GLN A 252 -44.54 16.41 -16.25
C GLN A 252 -43.31 15.80 -16.96
N LYS A 253 -42.12 16.22 -16.56
CA LYS A 253 -40.84 15.70 -17.04
C LYS A 253 -40.10 15.01 -15.90
N GLN A 254 -39.23 14.08 -16.28
CA GLN A 254 -38.39 13.36 -15.33
C GLN A 254 -36.98 13.18 -15.89
N ALA A 255 -35.99 13.18 -15.01
CA ALA A 255 -34.59 12.94 -15.29
C ALA A 255 -34.04 11.96 -14.27
N GLN A 256 -33.12 11.11 -14.69
CA GLN A 256 -32.55 10.08 -13.82
C GLN A 256 -31.04 10.19 -13.81
N GLY A 257 -30.46 9.90 -12.65
CA GLY A 257 -29.02 9.85 -12.47
C GLY A 257 -28.64 8.81 -11.43
N ASN A 258 -27.34 8.62 -11.26
CA ASN A 258 -26.81 7.73 -10.25
C ASN A 258 -25.69 8.41 -9.48
N ILE A 259 -25.62 8.09 -8.19
CA ILE A 259 -24.57 8.47 -7.27
C ILE A 259 -23.81 7.19 -6.94
N SER A 260 -22.51 7.17 -7.22
CA SER A 260 -21.63 6.06 -6.85
C SER A 260 -20.78 6.50 -5.67
N ILE A 261 -20.83 5.74 -4.58
CA ILE A 261 -20.05 5.98 -3.37
C ILE A 261 -19.07 4.83 -3.24
N SER A 262 -17.78 5.14 -3.24
CA SER A 262 -16.69 4.19 -3.07
C SER A 262 -15.91 4.50 -1.80
N ASP A 263 -15.14 3.54 -1.29
CA ASP A 263 -14.33 3.68 -0.08
C ASP A 263 -15.17 3.99 1.18
N PHE A 264 -16.37 3.41 1.28
CA PHE A 264 -17.16 3.49 2.51
C PHE A 264 -16.64 2.46 3.51
N THR A 265 -15.92 2.95 4.51
CA THR A 265 -15.20 2.13 5.50
C THR A 265 -15.61 2.51 6.93
N ASN A 266 -15.10 1.77 7.92
CA ASN A 266 -15.32 2.06 9.34
C ASN A 266 -14.87 3.47 9.74
N ASP A 267 -13.88 4.04 9.05
CA ASP A 267 -13.29 5.34 9.38
C ASP A 267 -13.97 6.51 8.66
N THR A 268 -14.92 6.27 7.75
CA THR A 268 -15.61 7.32 6.97
C THR A 268 -16.25 8.41 7.84
N PHE A 269 -16.64 8.08 9.07
CA PHE A 269 -17.24 9.02 10.03
C PHE A 269 -16.41 9.19 11.31
N ALA A 270 -15.17 8.72 11.33
CA ALA A 270 -14.30 8.84 12.50
C ALA A 270 -13.77 10.28 12.64
N GLU A 271 -13.81 10.82 13.86
CA GLU A 271 -13.28 12.15 14.14
C GLU A 271 -11.75 12.19 13.94
N GLY A 272 -11.26 13.18 13.17
CA GLY A 272 -9.82 13.42 12.99
C GLY A 272 -9.13 12.58 11.91
N VAL A 273 -9.86 11.71 11.20
CA VAL A 273 -9.34 10.96 10.04
C VAL A 273 -10.03 11.48 8.78
N LEU A 274 -9.25 11.96 7.80
CA LEU A 274 -9.75 12.35 6.47
C LEU A 274 -9.96 11.10 5.60
N ALA A 275 -10.86 10.22 6.00
CA ALA A 275 -11.30 9.07 5.20
C ALA A 275 -12.58 9.45 4.42
N GLU A 276 -12.45 10.41 3.51
CA GLU A 276 -13.57 10.86 2.68
C GLU A 276 -13.88 9.79 1.62
N PRO A 277 -15.15 9.34 1.51
CA PRO A 277 -15.52 8.38 0.49
C PRO A 277 -15.52 9.06 -0.88
N ALA A 278 -15.11 8.34 -1.91
CA ALA A 278 -15.14 8.86 -3.27
C ALA A 278 -16.59 8.89 -3.79
N VAL A 279 -17.13 10.08 -4.02
CA VAL A 279 -18.48 10.30 -4.54
C VAL A 279 -18.41 10.71 -6.01
N ASP A 280 -18.98 9.89 -6.89
CA ASP A 280 -19.14 10.19 -8.32
C ASP A 280 -20.62 10.37 -8.68
N LEU A 281 -20.94 11.46 -9.37
CA LEU A 281 -22.29 11.79 -9.76
C LEU A 281 -22.46 11.72 -11.26
N SER A 282 -23.28 10.77 -11.71
CA SER A 282 -23.64 10.59 -13.11
C SER A 282 -25.07 11.06 -13.35
N PHE A 283 -25.26 12.04 -14.22
CA PHE A 283 -26.58 12.53 -14.60
C PHE A 283 -26.84 12.13 -16.05
N ARG A 284 -27.86 11.29 -16.32
CA ARG A 284 -28.24 11.01 -17.72
C ARG A 284 -28.98 12.23 -18.24
N GLU A 285 -28.47 12.80 -19.34
CA GLU A 285 -28.95 14.05 -19.90
C GLU A 285 -30.40 13.93 -20.41
N ALA A 286 -31.35 14.24 -19.53
CA ALA A 286 -32.63 14.77 -19.97
C ALA A 286 -32.44 16.25 -20.32
N ARG A 287 -33.24 16.79 -21.26
CA ARG A 287 -33.27 18.22 -21.64
C ARG A 287 -33.65 19.12 -20.45
N LEU A 288 -32.72 19.30 -19.53
CA LEU A 288 -32.80 20.25 -18.43
C LEU A 288 -32.11 21.52 -18.85
N GLU A 289 -32.78 22.64 -18.61
CA GLU A 289 -32.17 23.95 -18.75
C GLU A 289 -30.93 24.06 -17.83
N PRO A 290 -29.83 24.69 -18.28
CA PRO A 290 -28.60 24.83 -17.49
C PRO A 290 -28.82 25.36 -16.07
N SER A 291 -29.70 26.35 -15.90
CA SER A 291 -30.06 26.94 -14.60
C SER A 291 -30.65 25.91 -13.65
N ARG A 292 -31.55 25.06 -14.16
CA ARG A 292 -32.19 23.98 -13.39
C ARG A 292 -31.20 22.88 -13.05
N ARG A 293 -30.31 22.54 -14.00
CA ARG A 293 -29.25 21.54 -13.78
C ARG A 293 -28.32 21.96 -12.64
N GLN A 294 -27.91 23.23 -12.59
CA GLN A 294 -27.06 23.73 -11.51
C GLN A 294 -27.77 23.67 -10.15
N ALA A 295 -29.04 24.05 -10.09
CA ALA A 295 -29.82 23.96 -8.85
C ALA A 295 -30.04 22.51 -8.39
N VAL A 296 -30.29 21.58 -9.31
CA VAL A 296 -30.39 20.14 -9.00
C VAL A 296 -29.05 19.58 -8.53
N GLN A 297 -27.94 19.98 -9.15
CA GLN A 297 -26.60 19.57 -8.72
C GLN A 297 -26.26 20.11 -7.31
N ALA A 298 -26.66 21.35 -7.00
CA ALA A 298 -26.52 21.91 -5.67
C ALA A 298 -27.38 21.15 -4.64
N ALA A 299 -28.62 20.77 -4.98
CA ALA A 299 -29.50 19.99 -4.12
C ALA A 299 -29.02 18.53 -3.93
N LEU A 300 -28.35 17.96 -4.93
CA LEU A 300 -27.68 16.67 -4.81
C LEU A 300 -26.53 16.73 -3.81
N GLY A 301 -25.69 17.78 -3.89
CA GLY A 301 -24.57 18.01 -2.97
C GLY A 301 -23.36 17.15 -3.31
N THR A 302 -22.50 17.62 -4.22
CA THR A 302 -21.33 16.86 -4.69
C THR A 302 -20.10 16.96 -3.79
N SER A 303 -20.16 17.75 -2.72
CA SER A 303 -19.05 17.92 -1.78
C SER A 303 -19.15 16.93 -0.62
N TRP A 304 -18.00 16.47 -0.14
CA TRP A 304 -17.88 15.81 1.17
C TRP A 304 -17.14 16.77 2.14
N PRO A 305 -17.64 16.99 3.37
CA PRO A 305 -18.93 16.55 3.90
C PRO A 305 -20.11 17.19 3.12
N PRO A 306 -21.26 16.50 3.05
CA PRO A 306 -22.42 17.01 2.34
C PRO A 306 -23.03 18.21 3.05
N ALA A 307 -23.47 19.21 2.27
CA ALA A 307 -24.16 20.38 2.80
C ALA A 307 -25.52 19.99 3.41
N GLU A 308 -25.94 20.69 4.46
CA GLU A 308 -27.21 20.44 5.13
C GLU A 308 -28.39 20.52 4.15
N LYS A 309 -29.39 19.65 4.34
CA LYS A 309 -30.63 19.56 3.53
C LYS A 309 -30.41 19.11 2.06
N THR A 310 -29.23 18.61 1.71
CA THR A 310 -29.01 17.96 0.42
C THR A 310 -29.43 16.50 0.44
N LEU A 311 -29.64 15.91 -0.75
CA LEU A 311 -29.89 14.47 -0.88
C LEU A 311 -28.70 13.66 -0.34
N MET A 312 -27.48 14.08 -0.62
CA MET A 312 -26.27 13.42 -0.11
C MET A 312 -26.14 13.50 1.41
N ALA A 313 -26.64 14.55 2.05
CA ALA A 313 -26.69 14.61 3.52
C ALA A 313 -27.59 13.52 4.11
N GLN A 314 -28.75 13.25 3.48
CA GLN A 314 -29.61 12.15 3.91
C GLN A 314 -28.94 10.78 3.69
N VAL A 315 -28.25 10.60 2.56
CA VAL A 315 -27.48 9.38 2.28
C VAL A 315 -26.39 9.19 3.34
N ALA A 316 -25.62 10.23 3.64
CA ALA A 316 -24.58 10.19 4.68
C ALA A 316 -25.15 9.91 6.07
N GLU A 317 -26.31 10.47 6.43
CA GLU A 317 -27.00 10.19 7.70
C GLU A 317 -27.41 8.72 7.80
N LYS A 318 -27.96 8.15 6.71
CA LYS A 318 -28.30 6.72 6.65
C LYS A 318 -27.07 5.83 6.73
N MET A 319 -25.98 6.18 6.04
CA MET A 319 -24.70 5.47 6.13
C MET A 319 -24.16 5.49 7.56
N LYS A 320 -24.24 6.63 8.25
CA LYS A 320 -23.79 6.77 9.64
C LYS A 320 -24.65 5.99 10.62
N SER A 321 -25.98 6.01 10.45
CA SER A 321 -26.89 5.20 11.27
C SER A 321 -26.60 3.71 11.08
N TRP A 322 -26.47 3.28 9.82
CA TRP A 322 -26.17 1.89 9.50
C TRP A 322 -24.83 1.44 10.06
N SER A 323 -23.77 2.26 9.99
CA SER A 323 -22.46 1.87 10.53
C SER A 323 -22.50 1.68 12.05
N GLN A 324 -23.24 2.52 12.77
CA GLN A 324 -23.46 2.39 14.22
C GLN A 324 -24.27 1.13 14.56
N ASP A 325 -25.27 0.79 13.77
CA ASP A 325 -26.09 -0.41 13.97
C ASP A 325 -25.28 -1.67 13.63
N PHE A 326 -24.45 -1.60 12.60
CA PHE A 326 -23.53 -2.69 12.22
C PHE A 326 -22.50 -2.96 13.32
N GLU A 327 -21.97 -1.92 13.98
CA GLU A 327 -21.07 -2.06 15.14
C GLU A 327 -21.76 -2.75 16.32
N LYS A 328 -23.04 -2.45 16.57
CA LYS A 328 -23.80 -3.00 17.70
C LYS A 328 -24.32 -4.41 17.46
N ALA A 329 -24.50 -4.83 16.21
CA ALA A 329 -24.97 -6.17 15.87
C ALA A 329 -23.92 -7.22 16.26
N THR A 330 -24.26 -8.14 17.16
CA THR A 330 -23.40 -9.25 17.64
C THR A 330 -23.67 -10.56 16.91
#